data_AF-A0A434LJA0-F1
#
_entry.id   AF-A0A434LJA0-F1
#
_cell.length_a   1.000
_cell.length_b   1.000
_cell.length_c   1.000
_cell.angle_alpha   90.00
_cell.angle_beta   90.00
_cell.angle_gamma   90.00
#
_symmetry.space_group_name_H-M   'P 1'
#
loop_
_entity.id
_entity.type
_entity.pdbx_description
1 polymer ?
#
loop_
_entity_poly.entity_id
_entity_poly.type
_entity_poly.pdbx_seq_one_letter_code
_entity_poly.pdbx_strand_id
1 'polypeptide(L)'
;MFGWMGNLCRSGAHAAGIALLAISFAAGHFLVGVGNAEAGNGVVYVTSTKNMSIKLARGKPRTIKTDVPFYEIVIGDPEIANVNPLTDRSFYLLGSNLGTTAIALYDENKQLVGTMDIEVTLDTDRLASTIRDSVPGANIKVSSANGRLVLSGSAEDALAVDKATRIATNFSGEETVINSVNISSSQQVQLLS
;
A
#
# COMPACT_ATOMS: atom_id res chain seq x y z
N MET A 1 56.13 5.58 50.05
CA MET A 1 56.93 6.34 51.03
C MET A 1 57.02 7.76 50.52
N PHE A 2 56.40 8.71 51.22
CA PHE A 2 56.32 10.18 50.98
C PHE A 2 55.68 10.63 49.64
N GLY A 3 54.77 11.60 49.55
CA GLY A 3 54.34 12.62 50.50
C GLY A 3 54.33 13.99 49.83
N TRP A 4 53.17 14.66 49.88
CA TRP A 4 53.05 16.10 50.17
C TRP A 4 53.15 17.16 49.03
N MET A 5 51.98 17.75 48.76
CA MET A 5 51.62 19.19 48.70
C MET A 5 52.42 20.20 47.86
N GLY A 6 51.66 21.09 47.20
CA GLY A 6 52.04 22.50 47.09
C GLY A 6 51.56 23.24 45.84
N ASN A 7 50.40 23.89 45.92
CA ASN A 7 49.94 24.92 44.99
C ASN A 7 50.95 26.07 44.86
N LEU A 8 51.14 26.62 43.66
CA LEU A 8 51.49 28.03 43.49
C LEU A 8 50.71 28.69 42.35
N CYS A 9 50.13 29.83 42.73
CA CYS A 9 49.33 30.78 41.99
C CYS A 9 50.21 31.70 41.11
N ARG A 10 49.74 32.06 39.90
CA ARG A 10 49.98 33.36 39.21
C ARG A 10 49.17 33.37 37.90
N SER A 11 48.05 34.09 37.86
CA SER A 11 47.91 35.49 37.41
C SER A 11 48.17 35.71 35.91
N GLY A 12 47.19 36.26 35.21
CA GLY A 12 47.41 36.97 33.95
C GLY A 12 46.36 36.66 32.88
N ALA A 13 45.18 37.26 33.00
CA ALA A 13 44.28 37.44 31.87
C ALA A 13 44.81 38.61 31.02
N HIS A 14 45.06 38.44 29.72
CA HIS A 14 44.99 39.52 28.72
C HIS A 14 44.88 38.97 27.29
N ALA A 15 43.92 39.56 26.58
CA ALA A 15 43.93 39.90 25.15
C ALA A 15 43.78 38.80 24.08
N ALA A 16 42.54 38.68 23.62
CA ALA A 16 42.08 38.77 22.23
C ALA A 16 43.13 38.65 21.10
N GLY A 17 42.90 37.68 20.21
CA GLY A 17 43.53 37.59 18.90
C GLY A 17 42.77 36.63 17.99
N ILE A 18 42.24 37.16 16.88
CA ILE A 18 41.39 36.50 15.88
C ILE A 18 42.19 35.45 15.08
N ALA A 19 41.63 34.26 14.87
CA ALA A 19 41.99 33.42 13.72
C ALA A 19 40.79 32.57 13.26
N LEU A 20 40.41 32.81 12.01
CA LEU A 20 39.38 32.13 11.23
C LEU A 20 39.75 30.68 10.88
N LEU A 21 38.70 29.90 10.60
CA LEU A 21 38.64 28.67 9.77
C LEU A 21 39.14 27.35 10.39
N ALA A 22 38.18 26.50 10.80
CA ALA A 22 38.30 25.05 10.68
C ALA A 22 36.90 24.38 10.62
N ILE A 23 36.42 24.22 9.39
CA ILE A 23 35.60 23.14 8.80
C ILE A 23 34.72 22.31 9.77
N SER A 24 33.41 22.55 9.67
CA SER A 24 32.35 21.65 10.16
C SER A 24 32.43 20.28 9.48
N PHE A 25 32.60 19.22 10.28
CA PHE A 25 32.18 17.86 9.92
C PHE A 25 31.10 17.42 10.91
N ALA A 26 29.87 17.87 10.68
CA ALA A 26 28.71 17.29 11.34
C ALA A 26 28.45 15.92 10.70
N ALA A 27 28.96 14.86 11.31
CA ALA A 27 28.62 13.49 10.96
C ALA A 27 27.16 13.22 11.34
N GLY A 28 26.24 13.59 10.44
CA GLY A 28 24.83 13.26 10.52
C GLY A 28 24.68 11.73 10.48
N HIS A 29 24.33 11.15 11.61
CA HIS A 29 23.93 9.75 11.71
C HIS A 29 22.62 9.59 10.94
N PHE A 30 22.69 9.03 9.74
CA PHE A 30 21.53 8.62 8.97
C PHE A 30 20.95 7.36 9.62
N LEU A 31 20.01 7.55 10.56
CA LEU A 31 19.17 6.46 11.06
C LEU A 31 18.26 6.02 9.92
N VAL A 32 18.63 4.93 9.25
CA VAL A 32 17.75 4.21 8.34
C VAL A 32 16.63 3.62 9.19
N GLY A 33 15.49 4.31 9.23
CA GLY A 33 14.25 3.76 9.76
C GLY A 33 13.84 2.59 8.86
N VAL A 34 14.09 1.36 9.31
CA VAL A 34 13.48 0.16 8.74
C VAL A 34 12.00 0.23 9.11
N GLY A 35 11.20 0.82 8.22
CA GLY A 35 9.74 0.76 8.32
C GLY A 35 9.32 -0.69 8.15
N ASN A 36 8.70 -1.27 9.19
CA ASN A 36 8.02 -2.54 9.05
C ASN A 36 6.92 -2.36 8.01
N ALA A 37 7.04 -3.05 6.87
CA ALA A 37 5.95 -3.22 5.95
C ALA A 37 4.95 -4.17 6.62
N GLU A 38 4.03 -3.60 7.40
CA GLU A 38 2.87 -4.32 7.90
C GLU A 38 2.02 -4.68 6.66
N ALA A 39 2.17 -5.92 6.18
CA ALA A 39 1.21 -6.53 5.28
C ALA A 39 -0.08 -6.71 6.08
N GLY A 40 -0.86 -5.64 6.19
CA GLY A 40 -2.06 -5.56 6.99
C GLY A 40 -3.10 -6.53 6.45
N ASN A 41 -3.14 -7.73 7.05
CA ASN A 41 -4.35 -8.54 7.07
C ASN A 41 -5.35 -7.83 8.00
N GLY A 42 -5.89 -6.72 7.50
CA GLY A 42 -6.73 -5.79 8.25
C GLY A 42 -7.94 -6.52 8.81
N VAL A 43 -8.00 -6.59 10.13
CA VAL A 43 -9.22 -6.95 10.85
C VAL A 43 -10.17 -5.78 10.67
N VAL A 44 -11.25 -6.00 9.90
CA VAL A 44 -12.31 -5.01 9.76
C VAL A 44 -13.31 -5.24 10.88
N TYR A 45 -13.61 -4.22 11.68
CA TYR A 45 -14.60 -4.25 12.76
C TYR A 45 -15.95 -3.79 12.23
N VAL A 46 -16.97 -4.64 12.33
CA VAL A 46 -18.37 -4.29 12.06
C VAL A 46 -18.98 -3.70 13.32
N THR A 47 -19.91 -2.75 13.19
CA THR A 47 -20.83 -2.27 14.24
C THR A 47 -22.21 -2.15 13.62
N SER A 48 -23.24 -2.71 14.25
CA SER A 48 -24.62 -2.70 13.77
C SER A 48 -25.06 -1.28 13.38
N THR A 49 -25.61 -1.12 12.16
CA THR A 49 -26.12 0.10 11.46
C THR A 49 -25.28 0.73 10.34
N LYS A 50 -24.06 0.27 10.04
CA LYS A 50 -23.27 0.84 8.92
C LYS A 50 -23.10 -0.14 7.76
N ASN A 51 -23.64 0.21 6.58
CA ASN A 51 -23.29 -0.47 5.32
C ASN A 51 -21.78 -0.33 5.11
N MET A 52 -21.10 -1.47 5.06
CA MET A 52 -19.65 -1.51 4.95
C MET A 52 -19.25 -1.99 3.57
N SER A 53 -18.47 -1.18 2.84
CA SER A 53 -17.90 -1.59 1.57
C SER A 53 -16.48 -2.15 1.77
N ILE A 54 -16.25 -3.38 1.30
CA ILE A 54 -14.96 -4.07 1.33
C ILE A 54 -14.48 -4.30 -0.09
N LYS A 55 -13.29 -3.79 -0.40
CA LYS A 55 -12.56 -4.17 -1.62
C LYS A 55 -11.69 -5.39 -1.35
N LEU A 56 -11.86 -6.41 -2.17
CA LEU A 56 -11.14 -7.68 -2.06
C LEU A 56 -10.39 -7.97 -3.36
N ALA A 57 -9.17 -8.46 -3.25
CA ALA A 57 -8.43 -8.93 -4.41
C ALA A 57 -8.81 -10.37 -4.72
N ARG A 58 -9.10 -10.68 -5.99
CA ARG A 58 -9.41 -12.04 -6.45
C ARG A 58 -8.33 -13.03 -6.00
N GLY A 59 -8.74 -14.17 -5.45
CA GLY A 59 -7.85 -15.23 -4.99
C GLY A 59 -7.13 -14.94 -3.67
N LYS A 60 -7.37 -13.78 -3.02
CA LYS A 60 -6.83 -13.47 -1.70
C LYS A 60 -7.91 -13.54 -0.63
N PRO A 61 -7.83 -14.48 0.33
CA PRO A 61 -8.76 -14.52 1.43
C PRO A 61 -8.51 -13.37 2.42
N ARG A 62 -9.56 -12.90 3.07
CA ARG A 62 -9.49 -12.01 4.23
C ARG A 62 -10.35 -12.54 5.37
N THR A 63 -9.90 -12.33 6.60
CA THR A 63 -10.70 -12.62 7.80
C THR A 63 -11.50 -11.39 8.19
N ILE A 64 -12.81 -11.55 8.29
CA ILE A 64 -13.72 -10.53 8.81
C ILE A 64 -14.03 -10.86 10.27
N LYS A 65 -14.06 -9.84 11.13
CA LYS A 65 -14.49 -9.97 12.52
C LYS A 65 -15.65 -9.01 12.80
N THR A 66 -16.62 -9.48 13.55
CA THR A 66 -17.77 -8.68 13.96
C THR A 66 -17.69 -8.39 15.45
N ASP A 67 -18.21 -7.23 15.87
CA ASP A 67 -18.35 -6.88 17.29
C ASP A 67 -19.47 -7.67 17.96
N VAL A 68 -20.54 -7.91 17.20
CA VAL A 68 -21.72 -8.68 17.58
C VAL A 68 -21.67 -10.10 17.01
N PRO A 69 -22.20 -11.10 17.73
CA PRO A 69 -22.29 -12.46 17.21
C PRO A 69 -23.32 -12.55 16.07
N PHE A 70 -23.06 -13.45 15.13
CA PHE A 70 -23.98 -13.88 14.07
C PHE A 70 -24.15 -15.40 14.14
N TYR A 71 -25.29 -15.86 13.64
CA TYR A 71 -25.63 -17.28 13.53
C TYR A 71 -25.65 -17.75 12.07
N GLU A 72 -26.01 -16.88 11.14
CA GLU A 72 -26.13 -17.19 9.72
C GLU A 72 -25.52 -16.10 8.84
N ILE A 73 -24.88 -16.54 7.75
CA ILE A 73 -24.33 -15.68 6.70
C ILE A 73 -25.06 -15.98 5.40
N VAL A 74 -25.69 -14.97 4.82
CA VAL A 74 -26.30 -15.05 3.49
C VAL A 74 -25.45 -14.24 2.52
N ILE A 75 -25.03 -14.88 1.43
CA ILE A 75 -24.32 -14.23 0.34
C ILE A 75 -25.24 -14.06 -0.86
N GLY A 76 -25.24 -12.86 -1.46
CA GLY A 76 -26.07 -12.57 -2.62
C GLY A 76 -25.68 -13.40 -3.83
N ASP A 77 -24.40 -13.32 -4.21
CA ASP A 77 -23.82 -14.08 -5.32
C ASP A 77 -22.54 -14.84 -4.87
N PRO A 78 -22.61 -16.19 -4.75
CA PRO A 78 -21.48 -17.03 -4.37
C PRO A 78 -20.45 -17.26 -5.50
N GLU A 79 -20.78 -16.92 -6.75
CA GLU A 79 -19.83 -16.99 -7.87
C GLU A 79 -18.82 -15.83 -7.78
N ILE A 80 -19.23 -14.68 -7.22
CA ILE A 80 -18.35 -13.51 -7.04
C ILE A 80 -17.46 -13.68 -5.82
N ALA A 81 -18.01 -14.08 -4.67
CA ALA A 81 -17.24 -14.30 -3.45
C ALA A 81 -17.77 -15.50 -2.66
N ASN A 82 -16.95 -16.09 -1.80
CA ASN A 82 -17.34 -17.19 -0.93
C ASN A 82 -17.00 -16.87 0.53
N VAL A 83 -17.81 -17.39 1.46
CA VAL A 83 -17.67 -17.18 2.89
C VAL A 83 -17.53 -18.51 3.63
N ASN A 84 -16.65 -18.56 4.62
CA ASN A 84 -16.51 -19.70 5.52
C ASN A 84 -16.52 -19.23 6.98
N PRO A 85 -17.54 -19.54 7.77
CA PRO A 85 -17.58 -19.21 9.19
C PRO A 85 -16.39 -19.81 9.95
N LEU A 86 -15.85 -19.05 10.91
CA LEU A 86 -14.77 -19.49 11.79
C LEU A 86 -15.25 -19.57 13.24
N THR A 87 -15.95 -18.54 13.67
CA THR A 87 -16.63 -18.47 14.97
C THR A 87 -17.98 -17.78 14.79
N ASP A 88 -18.73 -17.61 15.87
CA ASP A 88 -19.92 -16.76 15.91
C ASP A 88 -19.62 -15.26 15.68
N ARG A 89 -18.35 -14.86 15.59
CA ARG A 89 -17.90 -13.46 15.44
C ARG A 89 -16.85 -13.28 14.35
N SER A 90 -16.56 -14.31 13.57
CA SER A 90 -15.56 -14.22 12.51
C SER A 90 -15.78 -15.22 11.39
N PHE A 91 -15.39 -14.83 10.18
CA PHE A 91 -15.46 -15.66 8.99
C PHE A 91 -14.35 -15.31 7.99
N TYR A 92 -13.97 -16.27 7.15
CA TYR A 92 -13.17 -16.00 5.95
C TYR A 92 -14.05 -15.54 4.81
N LEU A 93 -13.56 -14.57 4.07
CA LEU A 93 -14.12 -14.07 2.82
C LEU A 93 -13.07 -14.24 1.71
N LEU A 94 -13.44 -14.91 0.62
CA LEU A 94 -12.59 -15.13 -0.54
C LEU A 94 -13.27 -14.57 -1.78
N GLY A 95 -12.57 -13.74 -2.55
CA GLY A 95 -13.04 -13.25 -3.84
C GLY A 95 -12.73 -14.25 -4.94
N SER A 96 -13.77 -14.78 -5.58
CA SER A 96 -13.67 -15.82 -6.62
C SER A 96 -13.61 -15.19 -8.01
N ASN A 97 -14.61 -14.37 -8.37
CA ASN A 97 -14.71 -13.69 -9.65
C ASN A 97 -14.81 -12.18 -9.47
N LEU A 98 -14.47 -11.42 -10.50
CA LEU A 98 -14.58 -9.96 -10.46
C LEU A 98 -16.04 -9.53 -10.44
N GLY A 99 -16.35 -8.47 -9.70
CA GLY A 99 -17.71 -7.95 -9.61
C GLY A 99 -18.06 -7.44 -8.22
N THR A 100 -19.34 -7.22 -8.01
CA THR A 100 -19.90 -6.74 -6.73
C THR A 100 -20.95 -7.71 -6.22
N THR A 101 -20.87 -8.06 -4.94
CA THR A 101 -21.86 -8.89 -4.24
C THR A 101 -22.12 -8.30 -2.86
N ALA A 102 -23.06 -8.85 -2.12
CA ALA A 102 -23.36 -8.42 -0.76
C ALA A 102 -23.47 -9.60 0.19
N ILE A 103 -23.16 -9.35 1.46
CA ILE A 103 -23.31 -10.30 2.55
C ILE A 103 -24.26 -9.71 3.57
N ALA A 104 -25.21 -10.51 4.03
CA ALA A 104 -26.08 -10.21 5.16
C ALA A 104 -25.82 -11.20 6.29
N LEU A 105 -25.68 -10.67 7.51
CA LEU A 105 -25.46 -11.43 8.72
C LEU A 105 -26.74 -11.43 9.55
N TYR A 106 -27.14 -12.60 10.04
CA TYR A 106 -28.33 -12.77 10.87
C TYR A 106 -27.99 -13.43 12.20
N ASP A 107 -28.73 -13.09 13.25
CA ASP A 107 -28.61 -13.72 14.56
C ASP A 107 -29.45 -15.01 14.65
N GLU A 108 -29.45 -15.65 15.83
CA GLU A 108 -30.22 -16.87 16.10
C GLU A 108 -31.74 -16.70 15.95
N ASN A 109 -32.23 -15.47 16.11
CA ASN A 109 -33.65 -15.10 15.99
C ASN A 109 -34.01 -14.63 14.57
N LYS A 110 -33.12 -14.87 13.59
CA LYS A 110 -33.24 -14.43 12.19
C LYS A 110 -33.36 -12.90 12.04
N GLN A 111 -32.88 -12.14 13.01
CA GLN A 111 -32.83 -10.68 12.91
C GLN A 111 -31.57 -10.26 12.16
N LEU A 112 -31.69 -9.23 11.32
CA LEU A 112 -30.57 -8.70 10.55
C LEU A 112 -29.59 -7.99 11.50
N VAL A 113 -28.36 -8.49 11.53
CA VAL A 113 -27.26 -7.98 12.37
C VAL A 113 -26.44 -6.93 11.62
N GLY A 114 -26.22 -7.15 10.33
CA GLY A 114 -25.45 -6.24 9.48
C GLY A 114 -25.37 -6.66 8.03
N THR A 115 -24.98 -5.71 7.18
CA THR A 115 -24.81 -5.88 5.73
C THR A 115 -23.45 -5.35 5.28
N MET A 116 -22.86 -6.02 4.29
CA MET A 116 -21.55 -5.69 3.76
C MET A 116 -21.57 -5.78 2.23
N ASP A 117 -21.20 -4.69 1.55
CA ASP A 117 -21.00 -4.67 0.11
C ASP A 117 -19.57 -5.10 -0.20
N ILE A 118 -19.42 -6.08 -1.07
CA ILE A 118 -18.12 -6.66 -1.43
C ILE A 118 -17.84 -6.33 -2.89
N GLU A 119 -16.71 -5.70 -3.16
CA GLU A 119 -16.19 -5.45 -4.51
C GLU A 119 -14.93 -6.29 -4.72
N VAL A 120 -15.02 -7.31 -5.59
CA VAL A 120 -13.89 -8.15 -5.95
C VAL A 120 -13.20 -7.56 -7.19
N THR A 121 -11.93 -7.21 -7.02
CA THR A 121 -11.10 -6.56 -8.03
C THR A 121 -9.84 -7.37 -8.30
N LEU A 122 -9.11 -6.98 -9.34
CA LEU A 122 -7.76 -7.48 -9.58
C LEU A 122 -6.80 -6.94 -8.51
N ASP A 123 -5.74 -7.71 -8.23
CA ASP A 123 -4.71 -7.35 -7.25
C ASP A 123 -3.79 -6.25 -7.80
N THR A 124 -4.28 -5.00 -7.77
CA THR A 124 -3.60 -3.82 -8.34
C THR A 124 -2.26 -3.54 -7.67
N ASP A 125 -2.12 -3.84 -6.38
CA ASP A 125 -0.88 -3.62 -5.64
C ASP A 125 0.23 -4.56 -6.13
N ARG A 126 -0.08 -5.84 -6.31
CA ARG A 126 0.85 -6.80 -6.89
C ARG A 126 1.20 -6.43 -8.32
N LEU A 127 0.23 -6.04 -9.13
CA LEU A 127 0.52 -5.60 -10.50
C LEU A 127 1.40 -4.34 -10.51
N ALA A 128 1.11 -3.35 -9.67
CA ALA A 128 1.92 -2.14 -9.55
C ALA A 128 3.37 -2.45 -9.15
N SER A 129 3.57 -3.37 -8.19
CA SER A 129 4.91 -3.83 -7.82
C SER A 129 5.63 -4.51 -8.99
N THR A 130 4.94 -5.41 -9.71
CA THR A 130 5.51 -6.14 -10.86
C THR A 130 5.92 -5.20 -11.99
N ILE A 131 5.09 -4.19 -12.28
CA ILE A 131 5.41 -3.17 -13.29
C ILE A 131 6.61 -2.34 -12.85
N ARG A 132 6.66 -1.90 -11.59
CA ARG A 132 7.76 -1.11 -11.05
C ARG A 132 9.10 -1.85 -11.14
N ASP A 133 9.11 -3.13 -10.83
CA ASP A 133 10.31 -3.97 -10.89
C ASP A 133 10.74 -4.25 -12.34
N SER A 134 9.77 -4.34 -13.26
CA SER A 134 10.01 -4.66 -14.67
C SER A 134 10.37 -3.45 -15.52
N VAL A 135 9.93 -2.26 -15.13
CA VAL A 135 10.07 -1.01 -15.88
C VAL A 135 10.60 0.08 -14.94
N PRO A 136 11.87 -0.01 -14.51
CA PRO A 136 12.47 1.01 -13.65
C PRO A 136 12.48 2.36 -14.36
N GLY A 137 12.28 3.45 -13.60
CA GLY A 137 12.21 4.82 -14.14
C GLY A 137 10.80 5.28 -14.55
N ALA A 138 9.87 4.35 -14.82
CA ALA A 138 8.50 4.69 -15.13
C ALA A 138 7.67 4.99 -13.85
N ASN A 139 6.87 6.05 -13.89
CA ASN A 139 5.91 6.41 -12.84
C ASN A 139 4.50 5.96 -13.24
N ILE A 140 4.32 4.65 -13.35
CA ILE A 140 3.05 4.03 -13.75
C ILE A 140 2.25 3.66 -12.49
N LYS A 141 0.99 4.12 -12.46
CA LYS A 141 0.00 3.77 -11.44
C LYS A 141 -0.98 2.76 -12.02
N VAL A 142 -1.38 1.82 -11.17
CA VAL A 142 -2.37 0.79 -11.48
C VAL A 142 -3.59 1.03 -10.63
N SER A 143 -4.76 1.03 -11.26
CA SER A 143 -6.04 1.10 -10.57
C SER A 143 -7.05 0.18 -11.25
N SER A 144 -8.21 -0.02 -10.62
CA SER A 144 -9.35 -0.69 -11.24
C SER A 144 -10.52 0.26 -11.37
N ALA A 145 -11.19 0.24 -12.52
CA ALA A 145 -12.40 1.02 -12.79
C ALA A 145 -13.41 0.17 -13.56
N ASN A 146 -14.60 -0.03 -12.99
CA ASN A 146 -15.67 -0.85 -13.57
C ASN A 146 -15.16 -2.24 -13.99
N GLY A 147 -14.45 -2.94 -13.08
CA GLY A 147 -13.88 -4.27 -13.32
C GLY A 147 -12.61 -4.31 -14.20
N ARG A 148 -12.29 -3.23 -14.92
CA ARG A 148 -11.14 -3.15 -15.82
C ARG A 148 -9.90 -2.62 -15.12
N LEU A 149 -8.72 -3.00 -15.59
CA LEU A 149 -7.47 -2.37 -15.17
C LEU A 149 -7.26 -1.05 -15.88
N VAL A 150 -6.74 -0.07 -15.16
CA VAL A 150 -6.35 1.23 -15.70
C VAL A 150 -4.90 1.49 -15.34
N LEU A 151 -4.06 1.61 -16.37
CA LEU A 151 -2.69 2.10 -16.26
C LEU A 151 -2.67 3.60 -16.52
N SER A 152 -2.03 4.36 -15.65
CA SER A 152 -1.92 5.82 -15.78
C SER A 152 -0.55 6.32 -15.32
N GLY A 153 -0.25 7.59 -15.56
CA GLY A 153 1.00 8.23 -15.16
C GLY A 153 1.91 8.49 -16.34
N SER A 154 3.21 8.24 -16.18
CA SER A 154 4.21 8.53 -17.21
C SER A 154 5.32 7.49 -17.30
N ALA A 155 5.90 7.35 -18.49
CA ALA A 155 7.06 6.53 -18.77
C ALA A 155 8.05 7.27 -19.68
N GLU A 156 9.32 6.86 -19.67
CA GLU A 156 10.40 7.54 -20.39
C GLU A 156 10.31 7.36 -21.91
N ASP A 157 9.84 6.20 -22.37
CA ASP A 157 9.74 5.89 -23.80
C ASP A 157 8.56 4.93 -24.11
N ALA A 158 8.34 4.69 -25.40
CA ALA A 158 7.28 3.79 -25.87
C ALA A 158 7.52 2.31 -25.50
N LEU A 159 8.78 1.89 -25.35
CA LEU A 159 9.11 0.51 -24.98
C LEU A 159 8.71 0.20 -23.54
N ALA A 160 8.91 1.16 -22.64
CA ALA A 160 8.46 1.09 -21.25
C ALA A 160 6.94 0.99 -21.16
N VAL A 161 6.20 1.78 -21.95
CA VAL A 161 4.73 1.71 -22.03
C VAL A 161 4.26 0.36 -22.56
N ASP A 162 4.86 -0.14 -23.65
CA ASP A 162 4.51 -1.45 -24.21
C ASP A 162 4.74 -2.58 -23.21
N LYS A 163 5.91 -2.59 -22.56
CA LYS A 163 6.26 -3.59 -21.55
C LYS A 163 5.27 -3.59 -20.38
N ALA A 164 4.93 -2.41 -19.84
CA ALA A 164 3.95 -2.28 -18.77
C ALA A 164 2.56 -2.75 -19.21
N THR A 165 2.14 -2.40 -20.43
CA THR A 165 0.86 -2.84 -21.01
C THR A 165 0.80 -4.36 -21.13
N ARG A 166 1.85 -4.99 -21.67
CA ARG A 166 1.92 -6.45 -21.81
C ARG A 166 1.86 -7.17 -20.47
N ILE A 167 2.54 -6.64 -19.44
CA ILE A 167 2.47 -7.19 -18.08
C ILE A 167 1.03 -7.09 -17.55
N ALA A 168 0.39 -5.93 -17.70
CA ALA A 168 -0.98 -5.74 -17.25
C ALA A 168 -1.99 -6.63 -17.98
N THR A 169 -1.85 -6.81 -19.30
CA THR A 169 -2.73 -7.69 -20.10
C THR A 169 -2.59 -9.14 -19.66
N ASN A 170 -1.36 -9.61 -19.43
CA ASN A 170 -1.16 -10.97 -18.92
C ASN A 170 -1.72 -11.15 -17.50
N PHE A 171 -1.73 -10.08 -16.69
CA PHE A 171 -2.26 -10.09 -15.33
C PHE A 171 -3.79 -10.05 -15.29
N SER A 172 -4.42 -9.32 -16.23
CA SER A 172 -5.88 -9.15 -16.29
C SER A 172 -6.60 -10.41 -16.78
N GLY A 173 -5.91 -11.28 -17.51
CA GLY A 173 -6.50 -12.47 -18.11
C GLY A 173 -7.34 -12.06 -19.32
N GLU A 174 -8.65 -12.31 -19.26
CA GLU A 174 -9.58 -11.94 -20.34
C GLU A 174 -10.07 -10.49 -20.24
N GLU A 175 -9.80 -9.81 -19.13
CA GLU A 175 -10.26 -8.44 -18.90
C GLU A 175 -9.45 -7.42 -19.71
N THR A 176 -10.14 -6.37 -20.17
CA THR A 176 -9.51 -5.28 -20.93
C THR A 176 -8.67 -4.39 -20.03
N VAL A 177 -7.47 -4.04 -20.51
CA VAL A 177 -6.60 -3.03 -19.89
C VAL A 177 -6.78 -1.70 -20.61
N ILE A 178 -7.10 -0.66 -19.84
CA ILE A 178 -7.14 0.72 -20.32
C ILE A 178 -5.76 1.33 -20.06
N ASN A 179 -5.06 1.70 -21.13
CA ASN A 179 -3.77 2.38 -21.03
C ASN A 179 -3.97 3.90 -21.24
N SER A 180 -3.56 4.67 -20.24
CA SER A 180 -3.54 6.14 -20.24
C SER A 180 -2.19 6.66 -19.73
N VAL A 181 -1.11 5.90 -19.96
CA VAL A 181 0.26 6.30 -19.63
C VAL A 181 0.79 7.26 -20.68
N ASN A 182 1.36 8.38 -20.24
CA ASN A 182 1.96 9.38 -21.12
C ASN A 182 3.45 9.08 -21.32
N ILE A 183 3.96 9.35 -22.50
CA ILE A 183 5.40 9.30 -22.76
C ILE A 183 5.98 10.67 -22.42
N SER A 184 6.88 10.72 -21.45
CA SER A 184 7.60 11.93 -21.09
C SER A 184 8.52 12.30 -22.25
N SER A 185 8.15 13.32 -23.02
CA SER A 185 9.02 13.83 -24.08
C SER A 185 10.29 14.41 -23.46
N SER A 186 11.44 13.76 -23.70
CA SER A 186 12.71 14.47 -23.59
C SER A 186 12.67 15.59 -24.63
N GLN A 187 12.73 16.85 -24.20
CA GLN A 187 12.90 17.97 -25.12
C GLN A 187 14.07 17.65 -26.05
N GLN A 188 13.77 17.43 -27.33
CA GLN A 188 14.78 17.31 -28.36
C GLN A 188 15.40 18.70 -28.47
N VAL A 189 16.58 18.88 -27.86
CA VAL A 189 17.40 20.07 -28.09
C VAL A 189 17.84 19.98 -29.55
N GLN A 190 17.07 20.64 -30.41
CA GLN A 190 17.45 20.90 -31.77
C GLN A 190 18.61 21.89 -31.70
N LEU A 191 19.83 21.38 -31.87
CA LEU A 191 20.99 22.25 -32.04
C LEU A 191 20.78 23.07 -33.31
N LEU A 192 20.38 24.33 -33.13
CA LEU A 192 20.45 25.35 -34.17
C LEU A 192 21.65 26.25 -33.84
N SER A 193 22.79 25.94 -34.46
CA SER A 193 23.77 26.88 -35.05
C SER A 193 25.12 26.18 -35.20
#